data_AF-A0A7X8THS5-F1
#
_entry.id   AF-A0A7X8THS5-F1
#
_cell.length_a   1.000
_cell.length_b   1.000
_cell.length_c   1.000
_cell.angle_alpha   90.00
_cell.angle_beta   90.00
_cell.angle_gamma   90.00
#
_symmetry.space_group_name_H-M   'P 1'
#
loop_
_entity.id
_entity.type
_entity.pdbx_description
1 polymer ?
#
loop_
_entity_poly.entity_id
_entity_poly.type
_entity_poly.pdbx_seq_one_letter_code
_entity_poly.pdbx_strand_id
1 'polypeptide(L)'
;MTAPNSLTERLNAGPVICAEGFLFELERRGYLTAGEFVPEVALEYPEALRNLHVDFQRAGSDVVEAFTYNGYSPLSVEPLLVGDPAASACL
;
A
#
# COMPACT_ATOMS: atom_id res chain seq x y z
N MET A 1 12.66 24.21 9.52
CA MET A 1 12.44 22.99 8.71
C MET A 1 13.00 23.26 7.33
N THR A 2 14.25 22.84 7.09
CA THR A 2 14.85 22.88 5.74
C THR A 2 14.01 21.96 4.87
N ALA A 3 13.48 22.44 3.76
CA ALA A 3 12.76 21.58 2.84
C ALA A 3 13.71 20.43 2.46
N PRO A 4 13.41 19.18 2.84
CA PRO A 4 14.23 18.06 2.42
C PRO A 4 14.18 18.02 0.89
N ASN A 5 15.31 17.71 0.25
CA ASN A 5 15.45 17.61 -1.21
C ASN A 5 14.16 17.10 -1.84
N SER A 6 13.58 17.91 -2.73
CA SER A 6 12.32 17.60 -3.41
C SER A 6 12.42 16.23 -4.09
N LEU A 7 11.30 15.51 -4.19
CA LEU A 7 11.27 14.22 -4.89
C LEU A 7 11.90 14.31 -6.30
N THR A 8 11.65 15.42 -6.99
CA THR A 8 12.25 15.74 -8.30
C THR A 8 13.77 15.74 -8.28
N GLU A 9 14.41 16.33 -7.27
CA GLU A 9 15.87 16.34 -7.14
C GLU A 9 16.42 14.93 -6.92
N ARG A 10 15.75 14.11 -6.12
CA ARG A 10 16.15 12.71 -5.89
C ARG A 10 16.05 11.88 -7.17
N LEU A 11 14.95 12.01 -7.91
CA LEU A 11 14.73 11.33 -9.19
C LEU A 11 15.75 11.76 -10.26
N ASN A 12 16.14 13.03 -10.29
CA ASN A 12 17.19 13.53 -11.19
C ASN A 12 18.58 12.96 -10.84
N ALA A 13 18.83 12.66 -9.56
CA ALA A 13 20.10 12.09 -9.10
C ALA A 13 20.19 10.57 -9.32
N GLY A 14 19.06 9.86 -9.37
CA GLY A 14 19.02 8.42 -9.59
C GLY A 14 17.66 7.79 -9.27
N PRO A 15 17.55 6.46 -9.40
CA PRO A 15 16.32 5.74 -9.06
C PRO A 15 16.01 5.85 -7.55
N VAL A 16 14.72 5.79 -7.23
CA VAL A 16 14.20 5.66 -5.86
C VAL A 16 13.47 4.33 -5.74
N ILE A 17 13.57 3.69 -4.58
CA ILE A 17 12.95 2.40 -4.29
C ILE A 17 11.59 2.60 -3.62
N CYS A 18 10.52 2.18 -4.27
CA CYS A 18 9.18 2.14 -3.69
C CYS A 18 8.92 0.79 -3.01
N ALA A 19 8.37 0.83 -1.80
CA ALA A 19 7.90 -0.37 -1.10
C ALA A 19 6.60 -0.88 -1.71
N GLU A 20 6.54 -2.19 -1.95
CA GLU A 20 5.42 -2.85 -2.61
C GLU A 20 5.06 -4.16 -1.90
N GLY A 21 3.89 -4.71 -2.21
CA GLY A 21 3.51 -6.06 -1.77
C GLY A 21 2.95 -6.15 -0.34
N PHE A 22 2.39 -5.06 0.18
CA PHE A 22 1.71 -5.04 1.49
C PHE A 22 0.64 -6.13 1.62
N LEU A 23 -0.21 -6.29 0.61
CA LEU A 23 -1.31 -7.27 0.61
C LEU A 23 -0.79 -8.70 0.80
N PHE A 24 0.19 -9.09 -0.01
CA PHE A 24 0.80 -10.42 0.04
C PHE A 24 1.58 -10.65 1.34
N GLU A 25 2.30 -9.65 1.84
CA GLU A 25 3.02 -9.81 3.10
C GLU A 25 2.09 -9.89 4.31
N LEU A 26 0.96 -9.17 4.31
CA LEU A 26 -0.05 -9.28 5.35
C LEU A 26 -0.79 -10.63 5.29
N GLU A 27 -1.09 -11.12 4.09
CA GLU A 27 -1.66 -12.46 3.88
C GLU A 27 -0.70 -13.55 4.35
N ARG A 28 0.58 -13.47 3.96
CA ARG A 28 1.63 -14.42 4.39
C ARG A 28 1.80 -14.44 5.91
N ARG A 29 1.57 -13.31 6.58
CA ARG A 29 1.62 -13.19 8.05
C ARG A 29 0.31 -13.58 8.74
N GLY A 30 -0.75 -13.86 7.97
CA GLY A 30 -2.05 -14.32 8.48
C GLY A 30 -2.98 -13.22 8.99
N TYR A 31 -2.79 -11.96 8.58
CA TYR A 31 -3.63 -10.83 9.01
C TYR A 31 -4.85 -10.58 8.12
N LEU A 32 -4.82 -11.03 6.87
CA LEU A 32 -5.93 -10.95 5.93
C LEU A 32 -5.92 -12.13 4.96
N THR A 33 -7.00 -12.29 4.21
CA THR A 33 -7.04 -13.10 2.98
C THR A 33 -7.23 -12.14 1.80
N ALA A 34 -6.46 -12.31 0.73
CA ALA A 34 -6.62 -11.48 -0.46
C ALA A 34 -8.00 -11.72 -1.10
N GLY A 35 -8.77 -10.65 -1.32
CA GLY A 35 -10.05 -10.70 -2.04
C GLY A 35 -11.12 -9.74 -1.51
N GLU A 36 -11.44 -9.78 -0.21
CA GLU A 36 -12.51 -8.95 0.36
C GLU A 36 -12.07 -8.42 1.74
N PHE A 37 -12.48 -7.20 2.10
CA PHE A 37 -12.21 -6.58 3.41
C PHE A 37 -10.75 -6.20 3.74
N VAL A 38 -9.91 -6.06 2.71
CA VAL A 38 -8.51 -5.59 2.82
C VAL A 38 -8.35 -4.29 3.66
N PRO A 39 -9.24 -3.27 3.59
CA PRO A 39 -9.11 -2.05 4.39
C PRO A 39 -9.29 -2.28 5.89
N GLU A 40 -9.99 -3.33 6.31
CA GLU A 40 -10.32 -3.58 7.72
C GLU A 40 -9.07 -3.91 8.54
N VAL A 41 -8.02 -4.47 7.93
CA VAL A 41 -6.73 -4.71 8.61
C VAL A 41 -6.14 -3.42 9.21
N ALA A 42 -6.35 -2.26 8.58
CA ALA A 42 -5.87 -0.99 9.14
C ALA A 42 -6.61 -0.61 10.44
N LEU A 43 -7.84 -1.09 10.63
CA LEU A 43 -8.65 -0.86 11.83
C LEU A 43 -8.44 -1.95 12.87
N GLU A 44 -8.37 -3.22 12.45
CA GLU A 44 -8.27 -4.39 13.34
C GLU A 44 -6.84 -4.63 13.82
N TYR A 45 -5.85 -4.46 12.94
CA TYR A 45 -4.45 -4.78 13.21
C TYR A 45 -3.50 -3.62 12.83
N PRO A 46 -3.70 -2.40 13.37
CA PRO A 46 -2.90 -1.22 13.01
C PRO A 46 -1.40 -1.41 13.30
N GLU A 47 -1.05 -2.15 14.36
CA GLU A 47 0.34 -2.44 14.70
C GLU A 47 1.02 -3.37 13.69
N ALA A 48 0.29 -4.32 13.10
CA ALA A 48 0.82 -5.20 12.06
C ALA A 48 1.19 -4.38 10.81
N LEU A 49 0.28 -3.49 10.39
CA LEU A 49 0.50 -2.59 9.27
C LEU A 49 1.65 -1.60 9.52
N ARG A 50 1.73 -1.04 10.73
CA ARG A 50 2.81 -0.13 11.14
C ARG A 50 4.16 -0.83 11.14
N ASN A 51 4.25 -2.04 11.69
CA ASN A 51 5.49 -2.79 11.70
C ASN A 51 5.94 -3.18 10.30
N LEU A 52 5.00 -3.52 9.40
CA LEU A 52 5.32 -3.79 8.00
C LEU A 52 5.85 -2.54 7.27
N HIS A 53 5.29 -1.35 7.51
CA HIS A 53 5.88 -0.09 7.01
C HIS A 53 7.32 0.12 7.49
N VAL A 54 7.62 -0.24 8.74
CA VAL A 54 8.98 -0.15 9.30
C VAL A 54 9.89 -1.20 8.66
N ASP A 55 9.40 -2.41 8.39
CA ASP A 55 10.16 -3.45 7.71
C ASP A 55 10.58 -3.00 6.31
N PHE A 56 9.69 -2.36 5.54
CA PHE A 56 10.03 -1.82 4.22
C PHE A 56 11.06 -0.69 4.26
N GLN A 57 10.99 0.20 5.26
CA GLN A 57 12.02 1.22 5.48
C GLN A 57 13.37 0.58 5.80
N ARG A 58 13.39 -0.44 6.67
CA ARG A 58 14.62 -1.16 7.03
C ARG A 58 15.20 -1.96 5.87
N ALA A 59 14.36 -2.42 4.95
CA ALA A 59 14.77 -3.08 3.71
C ALA A 59 15.38 -2.10 2.67
N GLY A 60 15.33 -0.79 2.93
CA GLY A 60 15.94 0.24 2.08
C GLY A 60 14.97 0.96 1.15
N SER A 61 13.66 0.88 1.40
CA SER A 61 12.68 1.61 0.60
C SER A 61 12.79 3.12 0.88
N ASP A 62 12.88 3.89 -0.20
CA ASP A 62 12.91 5.36 -0.21
C ASP A 62 11.53 5.99 -0.02
N VAL A 63 10.49 5.27 -0.47
CA VAL A 63 9.09 5.63 -0.40
C VAL A 63 8.31 4.42 0.09
N VAL A 64 7.39 4.64 1.03
CA VAL A 64 6.45 3.61 1.49
C VAL A 64 5.05 4.13 1.26
N GLU A 65 4.25 3.36 0.53
CA GLU A 65 2.90 3.74 0.13
C GLU A 65 1.90 3.53 1.25
N ALA A 66 0.85 4.36 1.25
CA ALA A 66 -0.26 4.18 2.15
C ALA A 66 -1.07 2.94 1.75
N PHE A 67 -1.48 2.14 2.73
CA PHE A 67 -2.28 0.94 2.50
C PHE A 67 -3.77 1.29 2.30
N THR A 68 -4.09 1.90 1.14
CA THR A 68 -5.43 2.39 0.79
C THR A 68 -5.97 1.83 -0.53
N TYR A 69 -5.30 0.84 -1.10
CA TYR A 69 -5.59 0.19 -2.39
C TYR A 69 -7.09 -0.15 -2.54
N ASN A 70 -7.71 -0.69 -1.48
CA ASN A 70 -9.16 -0.98 -1.42
C ASN A 70 -9.97 -0.03 -0.51
N GLY A 71 -9.41 1.09 -0.07
CA GLY A 71 -10.02 2.02 0.89
C GLY A 71 -11.11 2.93 0.31
N TYR A 72 -11.83 2.48 -0.72
CA TYR A 72 -12.89 3.24 -1.36
C TYR A 72 -14.26 2.90 -0.75
N SER A 73 -15.16 3.88 -0.72
CA SER A 73 -16.55 3.60 -0.40
C SER A 73 -17.23 3.04 -1.66
N PRO A 74 -18.00 1.94 -1.61
CA PRO A 74 -18.62 1.34 -2.80
C PRO A 74 -19.59 2.29 -3.52
N LEU A 75 -19.96 3.42 -2.92
CA LEU A 75 -20.77 4.47 -3.53
C LEU A 75 -20.00 5.40 -4.49
N SER A 76 -18.66 5.32 -4.52
CA SER A 76 -17.80 6.20 -5.33
C SER A 76 -17.12 5.52 -6.51
N VAL A 77 -17.45 4.26 -6.83
CA VAL A 77 -16.95 3.57 -8.04
C VAL A 77 -18.00 3.59 -9.15
N GLU A 78 -17.55 3.89 -10.37
CA GLU A 78 -18.33 3.61 -11.59
C GLU A 78 -18.72 2.12 -11.59
N PRO A 79 -19.95 1.76 -12.02
CA PRO A 79 -20.43 0.37 -12.01
C PRO A 79 -19.56 -0.64 -12.77
N LEU A 80 -18.60 -0.16 -13.57
CA LEU A 80 -17.78 -0.96 -14.46
C LEU A 80 -16.65 -1.73 -13.75
N LEU A 81 -16.26 -1.35 -12.54
CA LEU A 81 -15.16 -2.00 -11.80
C LEU A 81 -15.65 -3.02 -10.77
N VAL A 82 -16.94 -3.00 -10.42
CA VAL A 82 -17.53 -3.98 -9.50
C VAL A 82 -17.74 -5.29 -10.27
N GLY A 83 -16.77 -6.20 -10.14
CA GLY A 83 -16.84 -7.55 -10.71
C GLY A 83 -15.84 -7.85 -11.83
N ASP A 84 -14.92 -6.94 -12.14
CA ASP A 84 -13.80 -7.24 -13.05
C ASP A 84 -12.64 -7.92 -12.27
N PRO A 85 -12.34 -9.21 -12.51
CA PRO A 85 -11.24 -9.91 -11.86
C PRO A 85 -9.86 -9.31 -12.20
N ALA A 86 -9.71 -8.55 -13.29
CA ALA A 86 -8.49 -7.84 -13.62
C ALA A 86 -8.35 -6.54 -12.80
N ALA A 87 -9.46 -5.89 -12.43
CA ALA A 87 -9.45 -4.73 -11.55
C ALA A 87 -9.02 -5.11 -10.13
N SER A 88 -9.44 -6.27 -9.61
CA SER A 88 -9.01 -6.78 -8.29
C SER A 88 -7.53 -7.17 -8.20
N ALA A 89 -6.84 -7.28 -9.35
CA ALA A 89 -5.41 -7.60 -9.43
C ALA A 89 -4.54 -6.37 -9.77
N CYS A 90 -5.15 -5.26 -10.19
CA CYS A 90 -4.49 -4.00 -10.53
C CYS A 90 -4.97 -2.78 -9.68
N LEU A 91 -5.95 -2.99 -8.77
CA LEU A 91 -6.44 -2.07 -7.74
C LEU A 91 -6.64 -2.76 -6.39
#